data_AF-A0A557SU50-F1
#
_entry.id   AF-A0A557SU50-F1
#
_cell.length_a   1.000
_cell.length_b   1.000
_cell.length_c   1.000
_cell.angle_alpha   90.00
_cell.angle_beta   90.00
_cell.angle_gamma   90.00
#
_symmetry.space_group_name_H-M   'P 1'
#
loop_
_entity.id
_entity.type
_entity.pdbx_description
1 polymer ?
#
loop_
_entity_poly.entity_id
_entity_poly.type
_entity_poly.pdbx_seq_one_letter_code
_entity_poly.pdbx_strand_id
1 'polypeptide(L)' 'MQECGLSRTYIVKVKFDPSGHFTVDEATMEINISLRCAPVKGKANRELINIISKHFDIKPSNIKIIHGLFYKTKVIQIF' A
#
# COMPACT_ATOMS: atom_id res chain seq x y z
N MET A 1 15.04 15.65 -21.51
CA MET A 1 15.00 14.18 -21.38
C MET A 1 14.07 13.88 -20.22
N GLN A 2 12.85 13.43 -20.52
CA GLN A 2 11.84 13.12 -19.51
C GLN A 2 11.99 11.62 -19.27
N GLU A 3 12.62 11.23 -18.17
CA GLU A 3 12.49 9.84 -17.72
C GLU A 3 11.00 9.64 -17.45
N CYS A 4 10.34 8.88 -18.32
CA CYS A 4 8.99 8.39 -18.07
C CYS A 4 9.12 7.42 -16.89
N GLY A 5 9.09 7.97 -15.68
CA GLY A 5 9.19 7.19 -14.45
C GLY A 5 8.06 6.18 -14.44
N LEU A 6 8.40 4.90 -14.58
CA LEU A 6 7.45 3.80 -14.63
C LEU A 6 6.72 3.70 -13.28
N SER A 7 5.60 4.39 -13.15
CA SER A 7 4.76 4.26 -11.97
C SER A 7 4.10 2.89 -11.96
N ARG A 8 4.18 2.17 -10.85
CA ARG A 8 3.51 0.87 -10.67
C ARG A 8 2.25 1.05 -9.86
N THR A 9 1.17 0.38 -10.28
CA THR A 9 -0.13 0.44 -9.59
C THR A 9 -0.42 -0.92 -8.99
N TYR A 10 -0.69 -0.96 -7.69
CA TYR A 10 -1.03 -2.19 -6.97
C TYR A 10 -2.44 -2.13 -6.39
N ILE A 11 -3.12 -3.27 -6.43
CA ILE A 11 -4.33 -3.51 -5.65
C ILE A 11 -3.92 -4.04 -4.29
N VAL A 12 -4.26 -3.30 -3.23
CA VAL A 12 -3.94 -3.67 -1.85
C VAL A 12 -5.19 -4.21 -1.16
N LYS A 13 -5.12 -5.45 -0.69
CA LYS A 13 -6.15 -6.11 0.11
C LYS A 13 -5.75 -6.06 1.58
N VAL A 14 -6.45 -5.22 2.36
CA VAL A 14 -6.20 -5.07 3.81
C VAL A 14 -7.08 -6.03 4.61
N LYS A 15 -6.44 -6.83 5.47
CA LYS A 15 -7.07 -7.56 6.58
C LYS A 15 -6.71 -6.89 7.90
N PHE A 16 -7.62 -6.89 8.86
CA PHE A 16 -7.37 -6.35 10.20
C PHE A 16 -7.16 -7.50 11.16
N ASP A 17 -5.91 -7.85 11.39
CA ASP A 17 -5.52 -8.97 12.24
C ASP A 17 -4.08 -8.77 12.74
N PRO A 18 -3.69 -9.38 13.87
CA PRO A 18 -2.40 -9.14 14.49
C PRO A 18 -1.23 -9.88 13.84
N SER A 19 -1.46 -10.70 12.80
CA SER A 19 -0.43 -11.57 12.20
C SER A 19 0.71 -10.80 11.54
N GLY A 20 0.46 -9.57 11.08
CA GLY A 20 1.44 -8.79 10.33
C GLY A 20 1.83 -9.42 8.99
N HIS A 21 0.98 -10.29 8.44
CA HIS A 21 1.19 -10.89 7.13
C HIS A 21 1.33 -9.80 6.05
N PHE A 22 2.33 -9.94 5.19
CA PHE A 22 2.59 -9.05 4.07
C PHE A 22 3.16 -9.85 2.91
N THR A 23 2.48 -9.81 1.76
CA THR A 23 2.92 -10.49 0.53
C THR A 23 2.67 -9.60 -0.67
N VAL A 24 3.61 -9.62 -1.61
CA VAL A 24 3.52 -8.93 -2.90
C VAL A 24 3.50 -9.99 -4.01
N ASP A 25 2.51 -9.91 -4.88
CA ASP A 25 2.45 -10.66 -6.12
C ASP A 25 2.66 -9.69 -7.29
N GLU A 26 3.87 -9.70 -7.84
CA GLU A 26 4.26 -8.85 -8.97
C GLU A 26 3.64 -9.31 -10.30
N ALA A 27 3.18 -10.56 -10.41
CA ALA A 27 2.52 -11.04 -11.62
C ALA A 27 1.09 -10.51 -11.74
N THR A 28 0.40 -10.37 -10.60
CA THR A 28 -0.97 -9.85 -10.53
C THR A 28 -1.08 -8.40 -10.08
N MET A 29 0.05 -7.77 -9.67
CA MET A 29 0.09 -6.45 -9.06
C MET A 29 -0.79 -6.36 -7.80
N GLU A 30 -0.82 -7.42 -6.99
CA GLU A 30 -1.59 -7.47 -5.75
C GLU A 30 -0.69 -7.46 -4.51
N ILE A 31 -1.13 -6.74 -3.49
CA ILE A 31 -0.50 -6.72 -2.16
C ILE A 31 -1.53 -7.18 -1.14
N ASN A 32 -1.24 -8.25 -0.41
CA ASN A 32 -2.05 -8.66 0.73
C ASN A 32 -1.34 -8.24 2.01
N ILE A 33 -2.06 -7.55 2.89
CA ILE A 33 -1.48 -6.98 4.11
C ILE A 33 -2.43 -7.10 5.29
N SER A 34 -1.89 -7.51 6.44
CA SER A 34 -2.57 -7.53 7.72
C SER A 34 -2.13 -6.34 8.56
N LEU A 35 -3.05 -5.42 8.82
CA LEU A 35 -2.84 -4.25 9.65
C LEU A 35 -3.37 -4.48 11.06
N ARG A 36 -2.60 -4.04 12.06
CA ARG A 36 -3.03 -4.13 13.47
C ARG A 36 -4.03 -3.05 13.83
N CYS A 37 -3.94 -1.87 13.22
CA CYS A 37 -4.82 -0.75 13.54
C CYS A 37 -6.13 -0.82 12.76
N ALA A 38 -7.25 -0.64 13.47
CA ALA A 38 -8.53 -0.33 12.84
C ALA A 38 -8.46 0.96 11.98
N PRO A 39 -9.34 1.13 10.98
CA PRO A 39 -9.33 2.28 10.05
C PRO A 39 -9.87 3.57 10.71
N VAL A 40 -9.41 3.89 11.91
CA VAL A 40 -9.83 5.06 12.69
C VAL A 40 -8.90 6.24 12.36
N LYS A 41 -9.48 7.37 11.94
CA LYS A 41 -8.76 8.64 11.68
C LYS A 41 -7.50 8.49 10.79
N GLY A 42 -7.60 7.63 9.76
CA GLY A 42 -6.52 7.42 8.79
C GLY A 42 -5.29 6.66 9.32
N LYS A 43 -5.34 6.07 10.52
CA LYS A 43 -4.24 5.27 11.09
C LYS A 43 -3.83 4.12 10.17
N ALA A 44 -4.81 3.35 9.67
CA ALA A 44 -4.58 2.26 8.74
C ALA A 44 -3.87 2.72 7.44
N ASN A 45 -4.22 3.90 6.92
CA ASN A 45 -3.60 4.44 5.70
C ASN A 45 -2.12 4.80 5.93
N ARG A 46 -1.79 5.38 7.09
CA ARG A 46 -0.40 5.68 7.47
C ARG A 46 0.41 4.41 7.71
N GLU A 47 -0.14 3.44 8.42
CA GLU A 47 0.50 2.15 8.68
C GLU A 47 0.79 1.42 7.35
N LEU A 48 -0.19 1.39 6.44
CA LEU A 48 -0.02 0.83 5.10
C LEU A 48 1.13 1.47 4.32
N ILE A 49 1.13 2.80 4.21
CA ILE A 49 2.17 3.54 3.47
C ILE A 49 3.54 3.25 4.09
N ASN A 50 3.65 3.21 5.41
CA ASN A 50 4.90 2.92 6.10
C ASN A 50 5.40 1.49 5.83
N ILE A 51 4.52 0.49 5.80
CA ILE A 51 4.92 -0.90 5.51
C ILE A 51 5.40 -1.03 4.07
N ILE A 52 4.69 -0.43 3.13
CA ILE A 52 5.05 -0.45 1.70
C ILE A 52 6.35 0.32 1.44
N SER A 53 6.50 1.50 2.04
CA SER A 53 7.72 2.31 1.97
C SER A 53 8.95 1.52 2.41
N LYS A 54 8.84 0.78 3.52
CA LYS A 54 9.93 -0.07 4.03
C LYS A 54 10.20 -1.28 3.13
N HIS A 55 9.18 -1.89 2.55
CA HIS A 55 9.35 -3.06 1.71
C HIS A 55 10.05 -2.74 0.39
N PHE A 56 9.63 -1.66 -0.27
CA PHE A 56 10.18 -1.24 -1.57
C PHE A 56 11.39 -0.31 -1.43
N ASP A 57 11.82 0.03 -0.21
CA ASP A 57 12.89 0.98 0.09
C ASP A 57 12.70 2.35 -0.62
N ILE A 58 11.48 2.87 -0.55
CA ILE A 58 11.08 4.14 -1.16
C ILE A 58 10.54 5.11 -0.11
N LYS A 59 10.59 6.41 -0.41
CA LYS A 59 10.01 7.43 0.47
C LYS A 59 8.49 7.30 0.51
N PRO A 60 7.84 7.51 1.67
CA PRO A 60 6.37 7.54 1.78
C PRO A 60 5.70 8.53 0.81
N SER A 61 6.39 9.62 0.45
CA SER A 61 5.93 10.61 -0.53
C SER A 61 5.76 10.06 -1.94
N ASN A 62 6.43 8.96 -2.27
CA ASN A 62 6.36 8.28 -3.55
C ASN A 62 5.22 7.25 -3.61
N ILE A 63 4.43 7.14 -2.54
CA ILE A 63 3.29 6.22 -2.46
C ILE A 63 2.03 7.04 -2.36
N LYS A 64 1.10 6.86 -3.31
CA LYS A 64 -0.19 7.54 -3.33
C LYS A 64 -1.31 6.53 -3.30
N ILE A 65 -2.23 6.68 -2.35
CA ILE A 65 -3.51 5.97 -2.38
C ILE A 65 -4.40 6.69 -3.39
N ILE A 66 -4.65 6.08 -4.54
CA ILE A 66 -5.49 6.66 -5.61
C ILE A 66 -6.97 6.32 -5.41
N HIS A 67 -7.27 5.15 -4.83
CA HIS A 67 -8.63 4.74 -4.48
C HIS A 67 -8.67 3.94 -3.17
N GLY A 68 -9.85 3.83 -2.56
CA GLY A 68 -10.04 2.98 -1.39
C GLY A 68 -9.68 3.65 -0.06
N LEU A 69 -9.66 4.99 0.03
CA LEU A 69 -9.24 5.70 1.25
C LEU A 69 -9.99 5.21 2.52
N PHE A 70 -11.28 4.90 2.36
CA PHE A 70 -12.17 4.40 3.43
C PHE A 70 -12.46 2.89 3.35
N TYR A 71 -11.96 2.20 2.33
CA TYR A 71 -12.25 0.78 2.08
C TYR A 71 -11.07 -0.12 2.49
N LYS A 72 -11.36 -1.41 2.71
CA LYS A 72 -10.34 -2.44 2.98
C LYS A 72 -9.49 -2.74 1.75
N THR A 73 -10.13 -2.77 0.58
CA THR A 73 -9.42 -2.84 -0.69
C THR A 73 -9.04 -1.44 -1.13
N LYS A 74 -7.77 -1.24 -1.47
CA LYS A 74 -7.21 0.04 -1.90
C LYS A 74 -6.48 -0.13 -3.22
N VAL A 75 -6.35 0.97 -3.94
CA VAL A 75 -5.47 1.02 -5.10
C VAL A 75 -4.41 2.07 -4.80
N ILE A 76 -3.15 1.68 -4.93
CA ILE A 76 -2.01 2.55 -4.69
C ILE A 76 -1.17 2.67 -5.93
N GLN A 77 -0.45 3.78 -6.03
CA GLN A 77 0.53 4.03 -7.06
C GLN A 77 1.88 4.34 -6.40
N ILE A 78 2.93 3.72 -6.92
CA ILE A 78 4.32 3.90 -6.52
C ILE A 78 5.05 4.62 -7.67
N PHE A 79 5.77 5.70 -7.34
CA PHE A 79 6.51 6.56 -8.27
C PHE A 79 8.02 6.44 -8.10
#